data_AF-A0A5E4ZZH6-F1
#
_entry.id   AF-A0A5E4ZZH6-F1
#
_cell.length_a   1.000
_cell.length_b   1.000
_cell.length_c   1.000
_cell.angle_alpha   90.00
_cell.angle_beta   90.00
_cell.angle_gamma   90.00
#
_symmetry.space_group_name_H-M   'P 1'
#
loop_
_entity.id
_entity.type
_entity.pdbx_description
1 polymer ?
#
loop_
_entity_poly.entity_id
_entity_poly.type
_entity_poly.pdbx_seq_one_letter_code
_entity_poly.pdbx_strand_id
1 'polypeptide(L)'
;MSKKPPKLSLSDLSNFRDALATESAAREAERIAAAKRAAQAKRDANVFRDSIGEIAPLANKGSTNRVEHPRLPPEPVARQTEEDEAAVLHESLSDEFDPEALLDTDDRLSYRRPGISHDAVLKLQRGDWVVQAQIDLHGMRRDEAREALSAFLHDAVKRGLRCIRVIHGKGLGSANREPVLKDKVRGWLAQKNEVLAWAQAQGRDGGGGALVVLLQASQARGARAGD
;
A
#
# COMPACT_ATOMS: atom_id res chain seq x y z
N MET A 1 44.20 17.84 -44.14
CA MET A 1 44.25 16.51 -44.78
C MET A 1 42.88 16.18 -45.36
N SER A 2 42.66 16.45 -46.65
CA SER A 2 41.37 16.18 -47.31
C SER A 2 41.48 14.88 -48.12
N LYS A 3 40.85 13.80 -47.66
CA LYS A 3 40.84 12.51 -48.37
C LYS A 3 39.86 12.61 -49.55
N LYS A 4 40.35 12.42 -50.78
CA LYS A 4 39.54 12.36 -52.01
C LYS A 4 38.44 11.30 -51.84
N PRO A 5 37.18 11.56 -52.24
CA PRO A 5 36.13 10.55 -52.16
C PRO A 5 36.47 9.37 -53.09
N PRO A 6 36.14 8.13 -52.69
CA PRO A 6 36.41 6.95 -53.49
C PRO A 6 35.69 7.07 -54.83
N LYS A 7 36.41 6.84 -55.93
CA LYS A 7 35.82 6.80 -57.26
C LYS A 7 35.01 5.49 -57.36
N LEU A 8 33.71 5.57 -57.11
CA LEU A 8 32.78 4.46 -57.34
C LEU A 8 32.75 4.19 -58.84
N SER A 9 33.12 2.98 -59.22
CA SER A 9 33.06 2.53 -60.60
C SER A 9 31.66 2.01 -60.93
N LEU A 10 31.28 2.03 -62.21
CA LEU A 10 30.01 1.43 -62.67
C LEU A 10 29.90 -0.05 -62.27
N SER A 11 31.03 -0.76 -62.19
CA SER A 11 31.11 -2.13 -61.68
C SER A 11 30.70 -2.27 -60.21
N ASP A 12 31.02 -1.29 -59.36
CA ASP A 12 30.67 -1.34 -57.93
C ASP A 12 29.16 -1.22 -57.71
N LEU A 13 28.49 -0.40 -58.54
CA LEU A 13 27.02 -0.27 -58.51
C LEU A 13 26.32 -1.53 -59.02
N SER A 14 26.89 -2.23 -60.01
CA SER A 14 26.37 -3.53 -60.46
C SER A 14 26.46 -4.57 -59.35
N ASN A 15 27.61 -4.68 -58.69
CA ASN A 15 27.81 -5.61 -57.58
C ASN A 15 26.85 -5.32 -56.41
N PHE A 16 26.59 -4.04 -56.12
CA PHE A 16 25.63 -3.66 -55.08
C PHE A 16 24.19 -3.98 -55.48
N ARG A 17 23.81 -3.79 -56.76
CA ARG A 17 22.50 -4.19 -57.28
C ARG A 17 22.29 -5.70 -57.17
N ASP A 18 23.31 -6.48 -57.52
CA ASP A 18 23.24 -7.94 -57.48
C ASP A 18 23.22 -8.45 -56.02
N ALA A 19 23.93 -7.77 -55.10
CA ALA A 19 23.84 -8.03 -53.66
C ALA A 19 22.44 -7.69 -53.09
N LEU A 20 21.85 -6.56 -53.47
CA LEU A 20 20.47 -6.21 -53.07
C LEU A 20 19.43 -7.16 -53.67
N ALA A 21 19.65 -7.65 -54.89
CA ALA A 21 18.77 -8.63 -55.53
C ALA A 21 18.81 -9.99 -54.81
N THR A 22 20.01 -10.45 -54.40
CA THR A 22 20.14 -11.69 -53.63
C THR A 22 19.57 -11.55 -52.21
N GLU A 23 19.77 -10.41 -51.55
CA GLU A 23 19.21 -10.14 -50.22
C GLU A 23 17.67 -10.01 -50.24
N SER A 24 17.11 -9.34 -51.23
CA SER A 24 15.65 -9.23 -51.39
C SER A 24 15.01 -10.59 -51.70
N ALA A 25 15.63 -11.40 -52.57
CA ALA A 25 15.20 -12.76 -52.84
C ALA A 25 15.26 -13.66 -51.59
N ALA A 26 16.31 -13.53 -50.78
CA ALA A 26 16.43 -14.26 -49.51
C ALA A 26 15.33 -13.85 -48.50
N ARG A 27 15.07 -12.55 -48.33
CA ARG A 27 14.01 -12.03 -47.46
C ARG A 27 12.61 -12.45 -47.93
N GLU A 28 12.38 -12.50 -49.24
CA GLU A 28 11.11 -12.97 -49.81
C GLU A 28 10.92 -14.47 -49.56
N ALA A 29 11.97 -15.28 -49.76
CA ALA A 29 11.96 -16.70 -49.46
C ALA A 29 11.67 -16.99 -47.97
N GLU A 30 12.28 -16.23 -47.06
CA GLU A 30 12.02 -16.33 -45.62
C GLU A 30 10.57 -15.95 -45.26
N ARG A 31 10.02 -14.89 -45.85
CA ARG A 31 8.61 -14.50 -45.64
C ARG A 31 7.65 -15.58 -46.11
N ILE A 32 7.90 -16.15 -47.29
CA ILE A 32 7.10 -17.27 -47.82
C ILE A 32 7.19 -18.49 -46.90
N ALA A 33 8.39 -18.82 -46.41
CA ALA A 33 8.57 -19.93 -45.47
C ALA A 33 7.86 -19.68 -44.12
N ALA A 34 7.93 -18.46 -43.58
CA ALA A 34 7.25 -18.08 -42.35
C ALA A 34 5.72 -18.14 -42.50
N ALA A 35 5.18 -17.64 -43.62
CA ALA A 35 3.76 -17.73 -43.92
C ALA A 35 3.28 -19.18 -44.01
N LYS A 36 4.07 -20.06 -44.67
CA LYS A 36 3.80 -21.51 -44.72
C LYS A 36 3.79 -22.15 -43.33
N ARG A 37 4.77 -21.85 -42.47
CA ARG A 37 4.83 -22.36 -41.08
C ARG A 37 3.62 -21.89 -40.26
N ALA A 38 3.24 -20.63 -40.36
CA ALA A 38 2.07 -20.10 -39.65
C ALA A 38 0.76 -20.74 -40.12
N ALA A 39 0.62 -21.00 -41.43
CA ALA A 39 -0.53 -21.72 -41.97
C ALA A 39 -0.58 -23.17 -41.48
N GLN A 40 0.57 -23.86 -41.39
CA GLN A 40 0.64 -25.21 -40.86
C GLN A 40 0.26 -25.27 -39.38
N ALA A 41 0.81 -24.38 -38.54
CA ALA A 41 0.47 -24.33 -37.11
C ALA A 41 -1.03 -24.10 -36.86
N LYS A 42 -1.69 -23.28 -37.70
CA LYS A 42 -3.15 -23.09 -37.64
C LYS A 42 -3.93 -24.35 -38.01
N ARG A 43 -3.44 -25.15 -38.95
CA ARG A 43 -4.05 -26.45 -39.29
C ARG A 43 -3.87 -27.44 -38.14
N ASP A 44 -2.65 -27.55 -37.62
CA ASP A 44 -2.30 -28.45 -36.52
C ASP A 44 -3.15 -28.18 -35.27
N ALA A 45 -3.36 -26.90 -34.92
CA ALA A 45 -4.20 -26.50 -33.80
C ALA A 45 -5.69 -26.88 -33.95
N ASN A 46 -6.17 -27.09 -35.18
CA ASN A 46 -7.57 -27.39 -35.48
C ASN A 46 -7.81 -28.84 -35.91
N VAL A 47 -6.78 -29.72 -35.92
CA VAL A 47 -6.87 -31.13 -36.37
C VAL A 47 -8.02 -31.88 -35.74
N PHE A 48 -8.23 -31.73 -34.43
CA PHE A 48 -9.30 -32.43 -33.71
C PHE A 48 -10.70 -31.95 -34.10
N ARG A 49 -10.87 -30.64 -34.30
CA ARG A 49 -12.17 -30.08 -34.72
C ARG A 49 -12.48 -30.47 -36.16
N ASP A 50 -11.48 -30.42 -37.02
CA ASP A 50 -11.62 -30.74 -38.44
C ASP A 50 -11.85 -32.26 -38.65
N SER A 51 -11.34 -33.13 -37.76
CA SER A 51 -11.57 -34.57 -37.82
C SER A 51 -12.94 -35.01 -37.31
N ILE A 52 -13.51 -34.28 -36.34
CA ILE A 52 -14.82 -34.60 -35.77
C ILE A 52 -15.97 -34.08 -36.64
N GLY A 53 -15.74 -33.02 -37.42
CA GLY A 53 -16.76 -32.44 -38.28
C GLY A 53 -17.85 -31.72 -37.48
N GLU A 54 -19.02 -31.53 -38.09
CA GLU A 54 -20.15 -30.86 -37.43
C GLU A 54 -20.81 -31.78 -36.40
N ILE A 55 -20.86 -31.34 -35.14
CA ILE A 55 -21.50 -32.08 -34.06
C ILE A 55 -22.88 -31.47 -33.81
N ALA A 56 -23.92 -32.28 -33.95
CA ALA A 56 -25.27 -31.88 -33.56
C ALA A 56 -25.36 -31.81 -32.02
N PRO A 57 -25.66 -30.63 -31.44
CA PRO A 57 -25.88 -30.55 -30.00
C PRO A 57 -27.09 -31.40 -29.62
N LEU A 58 -26.98 -32.14 -28.52
CA LEU A 58 -28.09 -32.93 -28.00
C LEU A 58 -29.23 -31.98 -27.63
N ALA A 59 -30.38 -32.16 -28.28
CA ALA A 59 -31.58 -31.42 -27.93
C ALA A 59 -31.98 -31.81 -26.51
N ASN A 60 -31.94 -30.85 -25.58
CA ASN A 60 -32.43 -30.98 -24.21
C ASN A 60 -33.95 -31.16 -24.21
N LYS A 61 -34.45 -32.29 -24.72
CA LYS A 61 -35.84 -32.71 -24.58
C LYS A 61 -35.98 -33.42 -23.25
N GLY A 62 -36.38 -32.67 -22.23
CA GLY A 62 -36.70 -33.21 -20.90
C GLY A 62 -35.74 -32.75 -19.83
N SER A 63 -35.90 -31.50 -19.41
CA SER A 63 -35.42 -30.98 -18.11
C SER A 63 -36.18 -31.62 -16.94
N THR A 64 -36.42 -32.93 -16.97
CA THR A 64 -37.26 -33.64 -15.99
C THR A 64 -36.47 -34.60 -15.12
N ASN A 65 -35.14 -34.69 -15.30
CA ASN A 65 -34.28 -35.52 -14.46
C ASN A 65 -33.08 -34.75 -13.87
N ARG A 66 -33.17 -33.42 -13.82
CA ARG A 66 -32.20 -32.60 -13.09
C ARG A 66 -32.65 -32.48 -11.64
N VAL A 67 -32.02 -33.26 -10.76
CA VAL A 67 -32.24 -33.14 -9.31
C VAL A 67 -31.60 -31.85 -8.85
N GLU A 68 -32.43 -30.87 -8.48
CA GLU A 68 -31.96 -29.66 -7.79
C GLU A 68 -31.80 -29.97 -6.31
N HIS A 69 -30.56 -30.05 -5.84
CA HIS A 69 -30.28 -30.18 -4.42
C HIS A 69 -30.60 -28.85 -3.71
N PRO A 70 -31.40 -28.84 -2.63
CA PRO A 70 -31.59 -27.63 -1.85
C PRO A 70 -30.23 -27.21 -1.27
N ARG A 71 -29.81 -25.98 -1.57
CA ARG A 71 -28.58 -25.42 -1.01
C ARG A 71 -28.83 -25.17 0.47
N LEU A 72 -28.12 -25.90 1.34
CA LEU A 72 -28.12 -25.60 2.77
C LEU A 72 -27.58 -24.18 2.97
N PRO A 73 -28.25 -23.33 3.77
CA PRO A 73 -27.69 -22.02 4.11
C PRO A 73 -26.36 -22.23 4.86
N PRO A 74 -25.35 -21.38 4.59
CA PRO A 74 -24.06 -21.49 5.26
C PRO A 74 -24.22 -21.30 6.77
N GLU A 75 -23.40 -21.99 7.55
CA GLU A 75 -23.43 -21.89 9.00
C GLU A 75 -23.20 -20.43 9.46
N PRO A 76 -23.90 -19.99 10.52
CA PRO A 76 -23.74 -18.63 11.03
C PRO A 76 -22.35 -18.49 11.68
N VAL A 77 -21.43 -17.84 10.96
CA VAL A 77 -20.10 -17.49 11.47
C VAL A 77 -20.22 -16.29 12.42
N ALA A 78 -19.66 -16.40 13.63
CA ALA A 78 -19.69 -15.36 14.65
C ALA A 78 -18.68 -14.23 14.35
N ARG A 79 -18.90 -13.50 13.26
CA ARG A 79 -17.98 -12.45 12.77
C ARG A 79 -17.69 -11.36 13.79
N GLN A 80 -18.64 -11.03 14.67
CA GLN A 80 -18.42 -9.99 15.70
C GLN A 80 -17.40 -10.42 16.75
N THR A 81 -17.43 -11.67 17.19
CA THR A 81 -16.44 -12.20 18.14
C THR A 81 -15.05 -12.26 17.50
N GLU A 82 -14.97 -12.66 16.22
CA GLU A 82 -13.71 -12.67 15.47
C GLU A 82 -13.15 -11.24 15.28
N GLU A 83 -14.00 -10.26 15.00
CA GLU A 83 -13.62 -8.85 14.87
C GLU A 83 -13.14 -8.25 16.20
N ASP A 84 -13.83 -8.55 17.30
CA ASP A 84 -13.46 -8.10 18.65
C ASP A 84 -12.13 -8.73 19.13
N GLU A 85 -11.93 -10.04 18.91
CA GLU A 85 -10.69 -10.73 19.24
C GLU A 85 -9.52 -10.22 18.40
N ALA A 86 -9.74 -9.96 17.11
CA ALA A 86 -8.75 -9.34 16.23
C ALA A 86 -8.40 -7.90 16.67
N ALA A 87 -9.38 -7.12 17.13
CA ALA A 87 -9.15 -5.78 17.67
C ALA A 87 -8.30 -5.80 18.94
N VAL A 88 -8.53 -6.77 19.84
CA VAL A 88 -7.75 -6.94 21.08
C VAL A 88 -6.31 -7.38 20.78
N LEU A 89 -6.11 -8.31 19.84
CA LEU A 89 -4.77 -8.71 19.39
C LEU A 89 -4.02 -7.56 18.70
N HIS A 90 -4.71 -6.73 17.92
CA HIS A 90 -4.14 -5.56 17.26
C HIS A 90 -3.85 -4.41 18.25
N GLU A 91 -4.63 -4.31 19.33
CA GLU A 91 -4.44 -3.29 20.37
C GLU A 91 -3.28 -3.62 21.33
N SER A 92 -2.83 -4.87 21.35
CA SER A 92 -1.66 -5.29 22.12
C SER A 92 -0.37 -4.68 21.54
N LEU A 93 -0.03 -3.48 22.01
CA LEU A 93 1.18 -2.77 21.61
C LEU A 93 2.41 -3.64 21.92
N SER A 94 3.17 -3.99 20.89
CA SER A 94 4.42 -4.74 21.03
C SER A 94 5.52 -3.79 21.51
N ASP A 95 6.21 -4.19 22.58
CA ASP A 95 7.33 -3.45 23.15
C ASP A 95 8.63 -3.59 22.34
N GLU A 96 8.67 -4.51 21.35
CA GLU A 96 9.81 -4.87 20.50
C GLU A 96 9.82 -4.17 19.13
N PHE A 97 8.83 -3.32 18.84
CA PHE A 97 8.85 -2.54 17.60
C PHE A 97 9.94 -1.47 17.68
N ASP A 98 10.98 -1.60 16.84
CA ASP A 98 12.02 -0.60 16.67
C ASP A 98 11.67 0.38 15.53
N PRO A 99 11.13 1.57 15.83
CA PRO A 99 10.85 2.58 14.81
C PRO A 99 12.11 3.16 14.17
N GLU A 100 13.32 2.93 14.68
CA GLU A 100 14.56 3.45 14.10
C GLU A 100 14.83 2.89 12.69
N ALA A 101 14.41 1.66 12.40
CA ALA A 101 14.62 1.04 11.10
C ALA A 101 13.82 1.69 9.94
N LEU A 102 12.84 2.55 10.25
CA LEU A 102 12.00 3.24 9.27
C LEU A 102 12.26 4.75 9.17
N LEU A 103 13.17 5.31 9.96
CA LEU A 103 13.36 6.75 10.12
C LEU A 103 14.73 7.20 9.58
N ASP A 104 14.72 8.11 8.60
CA ASP A 104 15.96 8.76 8.12
C ASP A 104 16.46 9.75 9.19
N THR A 105 17.76 10.04 9.19
CA THR A 105 18.49 10.51 10.38
C THR A 105 18.09 11.90 10.90
N ASP A 106 17.40 12.72 10.08
CA ASP A 106 16.80 14.03 10.43
C ASP A 106 15.27 13.96 10.70
N ASP A 107 14.65 12.79 10.46
CA ASP A 107 13.21 12.51 10.52
C ASP A 107 12.78 11.89 11.88
N ARG A 108 13.70 11.79 12.84
CA ARG A 108 13.48 11.26 14.21
C ARG A 108 12.46 12.04 15.05
N LEU A 109 11.92 13.13 14.50
CA LEU A 109 10.95 14.00 15.16
C LEU A 109 9.55 13.90 14.56
N SER A 110 9.34 13.05 13.55
CA SER A 110 8.02 12.91 12.94
C SER A 110 7.73 11.49 12.43
N TYR A 111 6.45 11.21 12.23
CA TYR A 111 5.95 9.97 11.64
C TYR A 111 4.71 10.28 10.83
N ARG A 112 4.52 9.51 9.76
CA ARG A 112 3.28 9.50 8.99
C ARG A 112 3.00 8.10 8.46
N ARG A 113 1.72 7.74 8.41
CA ARG A 113 1.28 6.56 7.67
C ARG A 113 1.55 6.71 6.17
N PRO A 114 1.74 5.59 5.46
CA PRO A 114 1.64 5.57 4.01
C PRO A 114 0.30 6.16 3.53
N GLY A 115 0.34 6.94 2.46
CA GLY A 115 -0.85 7.62 1.91
C GLY A 115 -1.18 8.98 2.55
N ILE A 116 -0.53 9.35 3.66
CA ILE A 116 -0.62 10.70 4.22
C ILE A 116 0.40 11.61 3.55
N SER A 117 -0.05 12.81 3.13
CA SER A 117 0.82 13.77 2.46
C SER A 117 1.90 14.30 3.41
N HIS A 118 3.08 14.58 2.86
CA HIS A 118 4.16 15.22 3.62
C HIS A 118 3.74 16.59 4.18
N ASP A 119 2.89 17.31 3.44
CA ASP A 119 2.30 18.59 3.88
C ASP A 119 1.52 18.49 5.19
N ALA A 120 0.86 17.37 5.47
CA ALA A 120 0.15 17.17 6.74
C ALA A 120 1.12 17.17 7.94
N VAL A 121 2.30 16.56 7.78
CA VAL A 121 3.36 16.54 8.80
C VAL A 121 4.00 17.92 8.96
N LEU A 122 4.26 18.62 7.85
CA LEU A 122 4.76 19.99 7.89
C LEU A 122 3.80 20.93 8.62
N LYS A 123 2.49 20.79 8.39
CA LYS A 123 1.45 21.52 9.11
C LYS A 123 1.43 21.21 10.61
N LEU A 124 1.66 19.95 11.00
CA LEU A 124 1.81 19.58 12.41
C LEU A 124 3.03 20.26 13.03
N GLN A 125 4.19 20.22 12.36
CA GLN A 125 5.43 20.86 12.84
C GLN A 125 5.33 22.38 12.93
N ARG A 126 4.57 23.02 12.02
CA ARG A 126 4.31 24.46 12.03
C ARG A 126 3.30 24.89 13.09
N GLY A 127 2.52 23.93 13.63
CA GLY A 127 1.46 24.21 14.60
C GLY A 127 0.17 24.72 13.94
N ASP A 128 -0.06 24.38 12.68
CA ASP A 128 -1.25 24.80 11.91
C ASP A 128 -2.52 24.05 12.36
N TRP A 129 -2.36 22.92 13.04
CA TRP A 129 -3.46 22.14 13.61
C TRP A 129 -3.78 22.61 15.02
N VAL A 130 -5.06 22.97 15.26
CA VAL A 130 -5.54 23.31 16.59
C VAL A 130 -5.58 22.06 17.46
N VAL A 131 -4.82 22.04 18.55
CA VAL A 131 -4.85 20.98 19.56
C VAL A 131 -6.19 21.05 20.30
N GLN A 132 -6.94 19.95 20.28
CA GLN A 132 -8.30 19.89 20.86
C GLN A 132 -8.34 19.20 22.22
N ALA A 133 -7.35 18.36 22.51
CA ALA A 133 -7.19 17.69 23.80
C ALA A 133 -5.72 17.36 24.04
N GLN A 134 -5.38 17.12 25.31
CA GLN A 134 -4.03 16.72 25.69
C GLN A 134 -4.04 15.69 26.81
N ILE A 135 -2.99 14.87 26.86
CA ILE A 135 -2.69 13.98 27.97
C ILE A 135 -1.27 14.25 28.47
N ASP A 136 -1.10 14.15 29.78
CA ASP A 136 0.19 14.26 30.44
C ASP A 136 0.59 12.91 31.04
N LEU A 137 1.72 12.40 30.57
CA LEU A 137 2.32 11.12 30.94
C LEU A 137 3.62 11.33 31.72
N HIS A 138 4.02 12.57 32.04
CA HIS A 138 5.25 12.79 32.77
C HIS A 138 5.22 12.08 34.12
N GLY A 139 6.32 11.42 34.47
CA GLY A 139 6.45 10.73 35.76
C GLY A 139 5.67 9.41 35.88
N MET A 140 4.81 9.06 34.92
CA MET A 140 4.16 7.75 34.89
C MET A 140 5.18 6.64 34.63
N ARG A 141 4.91 5.45 35.15
CA ARG A 141 5.66 4.25 34.75
C ARG A 141 5.22 3.80 33.36
N ARG A 142 6.05 2.99 32.70
CA ARG A 142 5.77 2.50 31.33
C ARG A 142 4.34 1.95 31.19
N ASP A 143 3.96 1.02 32.05
CA ASP A 143 2.70 0.28 31.91
C ASP A 143 1.49 1.20 32.17
N GLU A 144 1.58 2.06 33.19
CA GLU A 144 0.58 3.10 33.49
C GLU A 144 0.41 4.10 32.34
N ALA A 145 1.54 4.60 31.79
CA ALA A 145 1.52 5.51 30.66
C ALA A 145 0.91 4.87 29.41
N ARG A 146 1.15 3.57 29.19
CA ARG A 146 0.59 2.81 28.07
C ARG A 146 -0.92 2.72 28.17
N GLU A 147 -1.44 2.34 29.34
CA GLU A 147 -2.88 2.25 29.60
C GLU A 147 -3.56 3.61 29.47
N ALA A 148 -2.99 4.65 30.09
CA ALA A 148 -3.51 6.01 30.04
C ALA A 148 -3.54 6.57 28.61
N LEU A 149 -2.48 6.35 27.82
CA LEU A 149 -2.42 6.76 26.42
C LEU A 149 -3.46 6.02 25.57
N SER A 150 -3.61 4.71 25.75
CA SER A 150 -4.60 3.91 25.00
C SER A 150 -6.02 4.37 25.28
N ALA A 151 -6.36 4.57 26.56
CA ALA A 151 -7.68 5.06 26.96
C ALA A 151 -7.95 6.47 26.40
N PHE A 152 -6.96 7.36 26.44
CA PHE A 152 -7.08 8.71 25.90
C PHE A 152 -7.27 8.73 24.39
N LEU A 153 -6.54 7.92 23.63
CA LEU A 153 -6.70 7.81 22.18
C LEU A 153 -8.10 7.29 21.84
N HIS A 154 -8.57 6.26 22.54
CA HIS A 154 -9.91 5.72 22.35
C HIS A 154 -11.00 6.78 22.58
N ASP A 155 -10.93 7.54 23.69
CA ASP A 155 -11.87 8.63 23.96
C ASP A 155 -11.78 9.75 22.91
N ALA A 156 -10.57 10.15 22.52
CA ALA A 156 -10.35 11.19 21.52
C ALA A 156 -10.96 10.82 20.17
N VAL A 157 -10.79 9.58 19.71
CA VAL A 157 -11.40 9.07 18.48
C VAL A 157 -12.92 9.01 18.60
N LYS A 158 -13.44 8.51 19.73
CA LYS A 158 -14.88 8.44 20.00
C LYS A 158 -15.54 9.82 19.97
N ARG A 159 -14.83 10.85 20.44
CA ARG A 159 -15.26 12.26 20.41
C ARG A 159 -15.02 12.95 19.06
N GLY A 160 -14.44 12.26 18.09
CA GLY A 160 -14.15 12.80 16.76
C GLY A 160 -13.05 13.87 16.77
N LEU A 161 -12.14 13.83 17.74
CA LEU A 161 -11.00 14.74 17.77
C LEU A 161 -10.02 14.40 16.64
N ARG A 162 -9.47 15.45 16.04
CA ARG A 162 -8.55 15.38 14.90
C ARG A 162 -7.11 15.61 15.32
N CYS A 163 -6.87 16.49 16.28
CA CYS A 163 -5.53 16.85 16.70
C CYS A 163 -5.44 16.86 18.24
N ILE A 164 -4.49 16.11 18.76
CA ILE A 164 -4.24 15.99 20.20
C ILE A 164 -2.77 16.23 20.51
N ARG A 165 -2.46 16.46 21.78
CA ARG A 165 -1.10 16.57 22.30
C ARG A 165 -0.81 15.50 23.34
N VAL A 166 0.34 14.85 23.23
CA VAL A 166 0.82 13.86 24.19
C VAL A 166 2.09 14.40 24.83
N ILE A 167 2.06 14.65 26.13
CA ILE A 167 3.20 15.17 26.89
C ILE A 167 3.84 13.98 27.60
N HIS A 168 5.05 13.58 27.21
CA HIS A 168 5.78 12.47 27.84
C HIS A 168 6.94 12.95 28.73
N GLY A 169 7.21 14.26 28.72
CA GLY A 169 8.31 14.88 29.45
C GLY A 169 9.67 14.70 28.77
N LYS A 170 10.65 15.50 29.16
CA LYS A 170 12.00 15.53 28.55
C LYS A 170 12.92 14.38 29.00
N GLY A 171 12.48 13.57 29.97
CA GLY A 171 13.29 12.49 30.54
C GLY A 171 14.36 12.92 31.56
N LEU A 172 14.35 14.18 32.02
CA LEU A 172 15.36 14.74 32.94
C LEU A 172 15.19 14.31 34.42
N GLY A 173 14.19 13.49 34.75
CA GLY A 173 13.77 13.20 36.13
C GLY A 173 13.74 11.72 36.54
N SER A 174 14.28 10.79 35.75
CA SER A 174 14.38 9.38 36.19
C SER A 174 15.61 9.19 37.11
N ALA A 175 15.47 8.37 38.15
CA ALA A 175 16.56 8.05 39.08
C ALA A 175 17.83 7.51 38.37
N ASN A 176 17.66 6.95 37.16
CA ASN A 176 18.71 6.41 36.30
C ASN A 176 18.99 7.24 35.02
N ARG A 177 18.38 8.43 34.86
CA ARG A 177 18.56 9.37 33.72
C ARG A 177 18.22 8.84 32.31
N GLU A 178 17.47 7.75 32.17
CA GLU A 178 17.00 7.28 30.88
C GLU A 178 15.57 7.78 30.56
N PRO A 179 15.32 8.32 29.34
CA PRO A 179 14.01 8.79 28.90
C PRO A 179 13.11 7.60 28.48
N VAL A 180 12.66 6.80 29.45
CA VAL A 180 11.92 5.55 29.19
C VAL A 180 10.67 5.76 28.32
N LEU A 181 9.94 6.86 28.51
CA LEU A 181 8.69 7.10 27.80
C LEU A 181 8.86 7.73 26.41
N LYS A 182 9.97 8.43 26.14
CA LYS A 182 10.13 9.21 24.91
C LYS A 182 10.02 8.32 23.67
N ASP A 183 10.80 7.25 23.63
CA ASP A 183 10.85 6.36 22.47
C ASP A 183 9.67 5.38 22.46
N LYS A 184 9.22 4.97 23.66
CA LYS A 184 8.04 4.12 23.82
C LYS A 184 6.76 4.77 23.30
N VAL A 185 6.49 6.02 23.68
CA VAL A 185 5.30 6.75 23.21
C VAL A 185 5.31 6.91 21.70
N ARG A 186 6.47 7.17 21.08
CA ARG A 186 6.60 7.23 19.62
C ARG A 186 6.25 5.90 18.96
N GLY A 187 6.79 4.80 19.48
CA GLY A 187 6.49 3.44 19.02
C GLY A 187 5.01 3.09 19.18
N TRP A 188 4.43 3.36 20.34
CA TRP A 188 3.01 3.09 20.61
C TRP A 188 2.09 3.87 19.67
N LEU A 189 2.36 5.16 19.45
CA LEU A 189 1.58 5.99 18.52
C LEU A 189 1.69 5.49 17.07
N ALA A 190 2.87 5.01 16.63
CA ALA A 190 3.03 4.45 15.29
C ALA A 190 2.22 3.14 15.08
N GLN A 191 2.02 2.36 16.14
CA GLN A 191 1.26 1.10 16.11
C GLN A 191 -0.27 1.31 16.09
N LYS A 192 -0.78 2.43 16.59
CA LYS A 192 -2.22 2.70 16.73
C LYS A 192 -2.87 3.18 15.44
N ASN A 193 -3.75 2.38 14.83
CA ASN A 193 -4.35 2.63 13.52
C ASN A 193 -5.01 4.00 13.36
N GLU A 194 -5.62 4.51 14.43
CA GLU A 194 -6.23 5.82 14.49
C GLU A 194 -5.24 6.98 14.34
N VAL A 195 -3.93 6.77 14.57
CA VAL A 195 -2.90 7.80 14.46
C VAL A 195 -2.41 7.88 13.01
N LEU A 196 -2.73 8.96 12.30
CA LEU A 196 -2.29 9.16 10.93
C LEU A 196 -0.86 9.68 10.84
N ALA A 197 -0.48 10.57 11.74
CA ALA A 197 0.84 11.18 11.80
C ALA A 197 1.11 11.76 13.19
N TRP A 198 2.37 11.93 13.55
CA TRP A 198 2.78 12.71 14.71
C TRP A 198 4.05 13.50 14.42
N ALA A 199 4.25 14.60 15.14
CA ALA A 199 5.48 15.38 15.09
C ALA A 199 5.85 15.88 16.48
N GLN A 200 7.14 16.14 16.71
CA GLN A 200 7.58 16.83 17.91
C GLN A 200 6.89 18.18 18.01
N ALA A 201 6.37 18.49 19.19
CA ALA A 201 5.77 19.78 19.46
C ALA A 201 6.80 20.92 19.31
N GLN A 202 6.29 22.11 19.01
CA GLN A 202 7.12 23.32 18.99
C GLN A 202 7.60 23.66 20.42
N GLY A 203 8.63 24.52 20.53
CA GLY A 203 9.18 24.92 21.83
C GLY A 203 8.12 25.48 22.80
N ARG A 204 7.17 26.28 22.28
CA ARG A 204 6.04 26.84 23.04
C ARG A 204 5.02 25.79 23.50
N ASP A 205 5.00 24.61 22.88
CA ASP A 205 4.02 23.55 23.09
C ASP A 205 4.60 22.31 23.80
N GLY A 206 5.82 22.42 24.35
CA GLY A 206 6.48 21.35 25.11
C GLY A 206 7.77 20.82 24.47
N GLY A 207 8.06 21.20 23.21
CA GLY A 207 9.29 20.84 22.51
C GLY A 207 9.53 19.32 22.47
N GLY A 208 10.77 18.91 22.67
CA GLY A 208 11.16 17.49 22.74
C GLY A 208 10.56 16.67 23.89
N GLY A 209 9.71 17.26 24.74
CA GLY A 209 8.94 16.55 25.77
C GLY A 209 7.48 16.29 25.40
N ALA A 210 7.03 16.69 24.20
CA ALA A 210 5.67 16.51 23.75
C ALA A 210 5.58 16.21 22.25
N LEU A 211 4.51 15.52 21.86
CA LEU A 211 4.17 15.21 20.47
C LEU A 211 2.79 15.78 20.14
N VAL A 212 2.67 16.34 18.95
CA VAL A 212 1.37 16.70 18.34
C VAL A 212 0.98 15.55 17.41
N VAL A 213 -0.24 15.06 17.56
CA VAL A 213 -0.71 13.83 16.90
C VAL A 213 -1.96 14.13 16.10
N LEU A 214 -1.94 13.74 14.83
CA LEU A 214 -3.09 13.78 13.92
C LEU A 214 -3.80 12.43 13.94
N LEU A 215 -5.08 12.47 14.29
CA LEU A 215 -5.96 11.32 14.31
C LEU A 215 -6.77 11.20 13.02
N GLN A 216 -7.20 9.98 12.74
CA GLN A 216 -8.11 9.67 11.65
C GLN A 216 -9.42 10.43 11.86
N ALA A 217 -9.93 11.04 10.79
CA ALA A 217 -11.24 11.67 10.85
C ALA A 217 -12.29 10.58 11.16
N SER A 218 -13.04 10.76 12.23
CA SER A 218 -14.25 9.98 12.44
C SER A 218 -15.17 10.29 11.26
N GLN A 219 -15.38 9.32 10.36
CA GLN A 219 -16.47 9.38 9.40
C GLN A 219 -17.74 9.38 10.24
N ALA A 220 -18.22 10.57 10.63
CA ALA A 220 -19.60 10.71 11.03
C ALA A 220 -20.39 10.12 9.88
N ARG A 221 -21.09 8.99 10.11
CA ARG A 221 -21.98 8.39 9.14
C ARG A 221 -22.79 9.54 8.57
N GLY A 222 -22.48 9.93 7.33
CA GLY A 222 -23.24 10.94 6.63
C GLY A 222 -24.66 10.42 6.63
N ALA A 223 -25.54 11.10 7.38
CA ALA A 223 -26.95 10.96 7.21
C ALA A 223 -27.21 11.27 5.74
N ARG A 224 -27.36 10.22 4.93
CA ARG A 224 -28.08 10.32 3.66
C ARG A 224 -29.51 10.61 4.07
N ALA A 225 -29.82 11.90 4.27
CA ALA A 225 -31.17 12.39 4.20
C ALA A 225 -31.58 12.28 2.72
N GLY A 226 -32.10 11.12 2.37
CA GLY A 226 -32.97 10.94 1.22
C GLY A 226 -34.34 10.61 1.78
N ASP A 227 -35.19 11.64 1.82
CA ASP A 227 -36.64 11.57 1.60
C ASP A 227 -37.10 12.95 1.12
#